data_AF-A0A954QKJ3-F1
#
_entry.id   AF-A0A954QKJ3-F1
#
_cell.length_a   1.000
_cell.length_b   1.000
_cell.length_c   1.000
_cell.angle_alpha   90.00
_cell.angle_beta   90.00
_cell.angle_gamma   90.00
#
_symmetry.space_group_name_H-M   'P 1'
#
loop_
_entity.id
_entity.type
_entity.pdbx_description
1 polymer ?
#
loop_
_entity_poly.entity_id
_entity_poly.type
_entity_poly.pdbx_seq_one_letter_code
_entity_poly.pdbx_strand_id
1 'polypeptide(L)'
;MAVTTATTVVSTKRPQDEEIEKVWLQYKADMTNKQLRNRLVERYLPLVKYNGERIWARLPDGVDLDDLISAGVFGLMDAIDAFDMSRGVKFETYCVPRIRGAMLDELRTMDWVPRLVRS
;
A
#
# COMPACT_ATOMS: atom_id res chain seq x y z
N MET A 1 48.05 17.29 -13.13
CA MET A 1 47.47 16.47 -12.04
C MET A 1 46.22 17.18 -11.53
N ALA A 2 45.04 16.76 -11.97
CA ALA A 2 43.78 17.26 -11.43
C ALA A 2 43.18 16.14 -10.58
N VAL A 3 43.34 16.27 -9.26
CA VAL A 3 42.63 15.44 -8.29
C VAL A 3 41.41 16.27 -7.89
N THR A 4 40.24 15.92 -8.42
CA THR A 4 38.98 16.52 -7.98
C THR A 4 38.04 15.40 -7.55
N THR A 5 37.69 15.51 -6.28
CA THR A 5 36.95 14.62 -5.41
C THR A 5 35.56 14.27 -5.91
N ALA A 6 35.14 13.03 -5.64
CA ALA A 6 33.82 12.50 -5.87
C ALA A 6 32.71 13.40 -5.28
N THR A 7 31.77 13.82 -6.11
CA THR A 7 30.51 14.43 -5.69
C THR A 7 29.61 13.33 -5.12
N THR A 8 29.66 13.12 -3.82
CA THR A 8 28.65 12.34 -3.10
C THR A 8 27.34 13.13 -3.09
N VAL A 9 26.41 12.74 -3.97
CA VAL A 9 25.01 13.18 -3.93
C VAL A 9 24.36 12.64 -2.67
N VAL A 10 24.42 13.42 -1.58
CA VAL A 10 23.62 13.16 -0.38
C VAL A 10 22.16 13.45 -0.74
N SER A 11 21.42 12.40 -1.10
CA SER A 11 19.98 12.43 -1.26
C SER A 11 19.33 12.74 0.09
N THR A 12 19.06 14.01 0.38
CA THR A 12 18.35 14.48 1.57
C THR A 12 16.91 13.94 1.58
N LYS A 13 16.69 12.77 2.20
CA LYS A 13 15.35 12.25 2.49
C LYS A 13 14.70 13.15 3.56
N ARG A 14 13.37 13.29 3.52
CA ARG A 14 12.64 14.02 4.57
C ARG A 14 12.71 13.23 5.88
N PRO A 15 12.74 13.88 7.06
CA PRO A 15 12.84 13.20 8.35
C PRO A 15 11.79 12.09 8.55
N GLN A 16 10.55 12.34 8.10
CA GLN A 16 9.44 11.38 8.18
C GLN A 16 9.68 10.12 7.32
N ASP A 17 10.38 10.25 6.18
CA ASP A 17 10.68 9.12 5.29
C ASP A 17 11.77 8.23 5.92
N GLU A 18 12.73 8.82 6.65
CA GLU A 18 13.77 8.09 7.41
C GLU A 18 13.19 7.34 8.63
N GLU A 19 12.22 7.94 9.31
CA GLU A 19 11.52 7.29 10.42
C GLU A 19 10.76 6.05 9.96
N ILE A 20 10.09 6.12 8.81
CA ILE A 20 9.38 4.97 8.24
C ILE A 20 10.33 3.88 7.77
N GLU A 21 11.47 4.24 7.17
CA GLU A 21 12.51 3.27 6.78
C GLU A 21 13.04 2.50 8.01
N LYS A 22 13.26 3.18 9.14
CA LYS A 22 13.62 2.52 10.41
C LYS A 22 12.53 1.56 10.90
N VAL A 23 11.26 1.97 10.84
CA VAL A 23 10.13 1.10 11.21
C VAL A 23 10.09 -0.14 10.34
N TRP A 24 10.33 -0.01 9.03
CA TRP A 24 10.40 -1.14 8.11
C TRP A 24 11.53 -2.10 8.44
N LEU A 25 12.73 -1.60 8.72
CA LEU A 25 13.87 -2.44 9.11
C LEU A 25 13.59 -3.21 10.40
N GLN A 26 13.01 -2.55 11.40
CA GLN A 26 12.62 -3.19 12.67
C GLN A 26 11.52 -4.24 12.44
N TYR A 27 10.53 -3.93 11.61
CA TYR A 27 9.44 -4.84 11.31
C TYR A 27 9.92 -6.09 10.55
N LYS A 28 10.87 -5.94 9.61
CA LYS A 28 11.45 -7.10 8.91
C LYS A 28 12.37 -7.94 9.79
N ALA A 29 12.97 -7.34 10.82
CA ALA A 29 13.71 -8.09 11.84
C ALA A 29 12.77 -8.85 12.81
N ASP A 30 11.61 -8.28 13.14
CA ASP A 30 10.59 -8.90 13.99
C ASP A 30 9.18 -8.72 13.41
N MET A 31 8.78 -9.66 12.53
CA MET A 31 7.47 -9.64 11.88
C MET A 31 6.32 -9.98 12.84
N THR A 32 6.61 -10.44 14.07
CA THR A 32 5.57 -10.73 15.07
C THR A 32 5.11 -9.48 15.82
N ASN A 33 5.87 -8.38 15.70
CA ASN A 33 5.60 -7.13 16.38
C ASN A 33 4.41 -6.39 15.76
N LYS A 34 3.25 -6.53 16.41
CA LYS A 34 1.99 -5.91 15.96
C LYS A 34 2.03 -4.39 15.98
N GLN A 35 2.78 -3.79 16.89
CA GLN A 35 2.90 -2.33 17.01
C GLN A 35 3.61 -1.72 15.80
N LEU A 36 4.69 -2.37 15.33
CA LEU A 36 5.40 -1.94 14.12
C LEU A 36 4.53 -2.11 12.88
N ARG A 37 3.83 -3.24 12.75
CA ARG A 37 2.86 -3.46 11.67
C ARG A 37 1.76 -2.39 11.68
N ASN A 38 1.18 -2.11 12.84
CA ASN A 38 0.11 -1.11 12.97
C ASN A 38 0.59 0.28 12.55
N ARG A 39 1.81 0.70 12.92
CA ARG A 39 2.39 1.96 12.47
C ARG A 39 2.53 2.04 10.95
N LEU A 40 2.94 0.93 10.31
CA LEU A 40 3.00 0.85 8.84
C LEU A 40 1.60 0.92 8.22
N VAL A 41 0.63 0.19 8.76
CA VAL A 41 -0.76 0.22 8.30
C VAL A 41 -1.34 1.63 8.41
N GLU A 42 -1.22 2.29 9.57
CA GLU A 42 -1.70 3.65 9.81
C GLU A 42 -1.09 4.66 8.82
N ARG A 43 0.21 4.51 8.52
CA ARG A 43 0.91 5.37 7.56
C ARG A 43 0.31 5.29 6.16
N TYR A 44 -0.06 4.09 5.72
CA TYR A 44 -0.52 3.84 4.35
C TYR A 44 -2.05 3.74 4.23
N LEU A 45 -2.80 3.78 5.33
CA LEU A 45 -4.26 3.77 5.36
C LEU A 45 -4.89 4.86 4.47
N PRO A 46 -4.38 6.11 4.39
CA PRO A 46 -4.92 7.11 3.48
C PRO A 46 -4.88 6.71 2.00
N LEU A 47 -3.89 5.90 1.60
CA LEU A 47 -3.81 5.38 0.23
C LEU A 47 -4.94 4.39 -0.07
N VAL A 48 -5.30 3.57 0.93
CA VAL A 48 -6.43 2.64 0.83
C VAL A 48 -7.72 3.44 0.64
N LYS A 49 -7.99 4.41 1.51
CA LYS A 49 -9.18 5.27 1.44
C LYS A 49 -9.30 5.96 0.07
N TYR A 50 -8.22 6.61 -0.37
CA TYR A 50 -8.19 7.28 -1.68
C TYR A 50 -8.48 6.33 -2.85
N ASN A 51 -7.90 5.12 -2.84
CA ASN A 51 -8.16 4.15 -3.91
C ASN A 51 -9.57 3.57 -3.84
N GLY A 52 -10.10 3.35 -2.62
CA GLY A 52 -11.45 2.88 -2.37
C GLY A 52 -12.49 3.87 -2.89
N GLU A 53 -12.39 5.13 -2.49
CA GLU A 53 -13.28 6.21 -2.95
C GLU A 53 -13.28 6.32 -4.49
N ARG A 54 -12.12 6.17 -5.14
CA ARG A 54 -12.02 6.22 -6.60
C ARG A 54 -12.65 5.03 -7.32
N ILE A 55 -12.62 3.85 -6.71
CA ILE A 55 -13.29 2.67 -7.26
C ILE A 55 -14.80 2.82 -7.03
N TRP A 56 -15.19 3.16 -5.80
CA TRP A 56 -16.57 3.37 -5.39
C TRP A 56 -17.31 4.41 -6.22
N ALA A 57 -16.65 5.53 -6.56
CA ALA A 57 -17.21 6.57 -7.43
C ALA A 57 -17.58 6.11 -8.86
N ARG A 58 -17.21 4.89 -9.25
CA ARG A 58 -17.56 4.28 -10.55
C ARG A 58 -18.57 3.13 -10.42
N LEU A 59 -19.00 2.82 -9.21
CA LEU A 59 -19.95 1.74 -8.92
C LEU A 59 -21.38 2.30 -8.91
N PRO A 60 -22.38 1.49 -9.31
CA PRO A 60 -23.78 1.84 -9.13
C PRO A 60 -24.19 1.85 -7.65
N ASP A 61 -25.34 2.46 -7.36
CA ASP A 61 -25.91 2.51 -6.01
C ASP A 61 -26.16 1.08 -5.49
N GLY A 62 -25.56 0.73 -4.34
CA GLY A 62 -25.71 -0.58 -3.70
C GLY A 62 -24.44 -1.18 -3.12
N VAL A 63 -23.26 -0.62 -3.43
CA VAL A 63 -21.99 -1.02 -2.81
C VAL A 63 -21.65 -0.08 -1.67
N ASP A 64 -21.32 -0.64 -0.50
CA ASP A 64 -20.82 0.15 0.63
C ASP A 64 -19.33 0.48 0.44
N LEU A 65 -18.98 1.74 0.68
CA LEU A 65 -17.59 2.20 0.66
C LEU A 65 -16.80 1.58 1.81
N ASP A 66 -17.40 1.39 2.98
CA ASP A 66 -16.71 0.88 4.17
C ASP A 66 -16.30 -0.59 4.00
N ASP A 67 -17.11 -1.40 3.30
CA ASP A 67 -16.77 -2.78 2.95
C ASP A 67 -15.56 -2.80 1.98
N LEU A 68 -15.56 -1.91 1.00
CA LEU A 68 -14.48 -1.78 0.02
C LEU A 68 -13.17 -1.35 0.69
N ILE A 69 -13.23 -0.37 1.60
CA ILE A 69 -12.07 0.08 2.36
C ILE A 69 -11.55 -1.07 3.23
N SER A 70 -12.42 -1.83 3.89
CA SER A 70 -12.05 -2.97 4.73
C SER A 70 -11.31 -4.03 3.92
N ALA A 71 -11.82 -4.42 2.75
CA ALA A 71 -11.13 -5.32 1.83
C ALA A 71 -9.76 -4.78 1.39
N GLY A 72 -9.69 -3.48 1.10
CA GLY A 72 -8.44 -2.80 0.76
C GLY A 72 -7.41 -2.82 1.89
N VAL A 73 -7.85 -2.73 3.15
CA VAL A 73 -6.97 -2.82 4.33
C VAL A 73 -6.36 -4.21 4.46
N PHE A 74 -7.12 -5.27 4.21
CA PHE A 74 -6.55 -6.63 4.17
C PHE A 74 -5.49 -6.76 3.07
N GLY A 75 -5.77 -6.25 1.87
CA GLY A 75 -4.78 -6.23 0.78
C GLY A 75 -3.54 -5.39 1.08
N LEU A 76 -3.66 -4.34 1.89
CA LEU A 76 -2.53 -3.57 2.40
C LEU A 76 -1.69 -4.38 3.40
N MET A 77 -2.33 -5.11 4.33
CA MET A 77 -1.61 -5.96 5.29
C MET A 77 -0.81 -7.04 4.57
N ASP A 78 -1.41 -7.74 3.62
CA ASP A 78 -0.73 -8.74 2.80
C ASP A 78 0.43 -8.14 1.98
N ALA A 79 0.25 -6.89 1.50
CA ALA A 79 1.33 -6.17 0.83
C ALA A 79 2.47 -5.83 1.79
N ILE A 80 2.18 -5.44 3.04
CA ILE A 80 3.21 -5.14 4.05
C ILE A 80 4.03 -6.38 4.37
N ASP A 81 3.36 -7.51 4.57
CA ASP A 81 3.98 -8.77 4.92
C ASP A 81 4.89 -9.27 3.77
N ALA A 82 4.39 -9.20 2.52
CA ALA A 82 5.10 -9.66 1.32
C ALA A 82 6.10 -8.66 0.72
N PHE A 83 6.16 -7.42 1.21
CA PHE A 83 7.04 -6.40 0.62
C PHE A 83 8.52 -6.71 0.87
N ASP A 84 9.35 -6.52 -0.14
CA ASP A 84 10.79 -6.67 -0.06
C ASP A 84 11.48 -5.33 -0.33
N MET A 85 12.19 -4.83 0.69
CA MET A 85 12.91 -3.55 0.64
C MET A 85 14.14 -3.60 -0.28
N SER A 86 14.69 -4.78 -0.56
CA SER A 86 15.90 -4.95 -1.38
C SER A 86 15.67 -4.59 -2.85
N ARG A 87 14.41 -4.59 -3.29
CA ARG A 87 14.01 -4.34 -4.68
C ARG A 87 14.15 -2.88 -5.11
N GLY A 88 14.42 -1.95 -4.18
CA GLY A 88 14.61 -0.53 -4.48
C GLY A 88 13.35 0.20 -4.98
N VAL A 89 12.18 -0.42 -4.88
CA VAL A 89 10.89 0.18 -5.25
C VAL A 89 10.21 0.73 -4.01
N LYS A 90 9.58 1.91 -4.12
CA LYS A 90 8.78 2.47 -3.02
C LYS A 90 7.61 1.55 -2.70
N PHE A 91 7.34 1.34 -1.41
CA PHE A 91 6.19 0.55 -0.98
C PHE A 91 4.87 1.04 -1.59
N GLU A 92 4.68 2.36 -1.69
CA GLU A 92 3.50 2.99 -2.29
C GLU A 92 3.23 2.51 -3.72
N THR A 93 4.28 2.34 -4.52
CA THR A 93 4.16 1.83 -5.90
C THR A 93 3.78 0.36 -5.93
N TYR A 94 4.25 -0.41 -4.95
CA TYR A 94 4.00 -1.85 -4.85
C TYR A 94 2.61 -2.18 -4.29
N CYS A 95 2.15 -1.44 -3.28
CA CYS A 95 0.92 -1.77 -2.55
C CYS A 95 -0.35 -1.39 -3.31
N VAL A 96 -0.33 -0.34 -4.14
CA VAL A 96 -1.50 0.13 -4.90
C VAL A 96 -2.18 -0.99 -5.72
N PRO A 97 -1.47 -1.76 -6.58
CA PRO A 97 -2.12 -2.85 -7.32
C PRO A 97 -2.64 -3.97 -6.42
N ARG A 98 -2.01 -4.22 -5.26
CA ARG A 98 -2.47 -5.22 -4.27
C ARG A 98 -3.77 -4.80 -3.59
N ILE A 99 -3.83 -3.55 -3.11
CA ILE A 99 -5.01 -2.95 -2.49
C ILE A 99 -6.20 -2.98 -3.46
N ARG A 100 -5.97 -2.52 -4.70
CA ARG A 100 -7.01 -2.53 -5.75
C ARG A 100 -7.44 -3.95 -6.10
N GLY A 101 -6.51 -4.91 -6.12
CA GLY A 101 -6.80 -6.32 -6.33
C GLY A 101 -7.75 -6.88 -5.29
N ALA A 102 -7.46 -6.65 -4.01
CA ALA A 102 -8.30 -7.08 -2.89
C ALA A 102 -9.71 -6.45 -2.93
N MET A 103 -9.78 -5.14 -3.20
CA MET A 103 -11.05 -4.43 -3.39
C MET A 103 -11.89 -5.02 -4.54
N LEU A 104 -11.25 -5.31 -5.68
CA LEU A 104 -11.93 -5.89 -6.84
C LEU A 104 -12.34 -7.35 -6.59
N ASP A 105 -11.64 -8.07 -5.72
CA ASP A 105 -11.95 -9.45 -5.35
C ASP A 105 -13.18 -9.53 -4.43
N GLU A 106 -13.24 -8.66 -3.42
CA GLU A 106 -14.41 -8.52 -2.54
C GLU A 106 -15.68 -8.23 -3.34
N LEU A 107 -15.55 -7.28 -4.26
CA LEU A 107 -16.53 -6.94 -5.26
C LEU A 107 -16.98 -8.17 -6.09
N ARG A 108 -16.08 -9.04 -6.55
CA ARG A 108 -16.49 -10.27 -7.25
C ARG A 108 -17.30 -11.21 -6.36
N THR A 109 -16.93 -11.32 -5.09
CA THR A 109 -17.62 -12.17 -4.11
C THR A 109 -19.04 -11.69 -3.81
N MET A 110 -19.26 -10.37 -3.83
CA MET A 110 -20.59 -9.76 -3.68
C MET A 110 -21.50 -9.94 -4.91
N ASP A 111 -21.05 -10.61 -5.97
CA ASP A 111 -21.77 -10.76 -7.24
C ASP A 111 -22.21 -9.41 -7.87
N TRP A 112 -21.57 -8.28 -7.50
CA TRP A 112 -22.05 -6.95 -7.94
C TRP A 112 -21.90 -6.74 -9.44
N VAL A 113 -21.05 -7.51 -10.11
CA VAL A 113 -20.86 -7.41 -11.56
C VAL A 113 -22.16 -7.80 -12.25
N PRO A 114 -22.87 -6.86 -12.91
CA PRO A 114 -24.03 -7.24 -13.69
C PRO A 114 -23.56 -8.21 -14.78
N ARG A 115 -24.28 -9.33 -14.96
CA ARG A 115 -23.96 -10.38 -15.96
C ARG A 115 -23.72 -9.82 -17.38
N LEU A 116 -24.15 -8.59 -17.64
CA LEU A 116 -24.04 -7.87 -18.91
C LEU A 116 -22.63 -7.35 -19.27
N VAL A 117 -21.66 -7.33 -18.35
CA VAL A 117 -20.29 -6.88 -18.62
C VAL A 117 -19.34 -8.04 -18.99
N ARG A 118 -19.88 -9.24 -19.22
CA ARG A 118 -19.13 -10.46 -19.60
C ARG A 118 -19.06 -10.75 -21.11
N SER A 119 -19.49 -9.83 -21.98
CA SER A 119 -19.39 -10.00 -23.44
C SER A 119 -18.06 -9.55 -24.00
#